data_AF-A0A934DUD7-F1
#
_entry.id   AF-A0A934DUD7-F1
#
_cell.length_a   1.000
_cell.length_b   1.000
_cell.length_c   1.000
_cell.angle_alpha   90.00
_cell.angle_beta   90.00
_cell.angle_gamma   90.00
#
_symmetry.space_group_name_H-M   'P 1'
#
loop_
_entity.id
_entity.type
_entity.pdbx_description
1 polymer ?
#
loop_
_entity_poly.entity_id
_entity_poly.type
_entity_poly.pdbx_seq_one_letter_code
_entity_poly.pdbx_strand_id
1 'polypeptide(L)'
;MKRGWLAAFMLCACAGTTPAPQAPPAAPAPAAPACAGATMQKIAADSVSGCAFFGVAASTQDLEQVRGWLESAAPKVHDYFKPMGGRALQREATCIVLVWGAETEKAGQTHGGAETWVAAKGYLGLIHHLAPSAFEPGGRTLAGEPRDDTSHQRVLVHEYAAFLLDLATRNKAAGWRLQSAPEWFSQGYKEYLGATLSTEHARKVTLDLYRASTCTEPARITTDFDKVTNVYMDGPTLLMFMHDEFGAERLMRLLASPETEFWSAVRATLAVSRHDLFTRWLAWRVRRCGR
;
A
#
# COMPACT_ATOMS: atom_id res chain seq x y z
N MET A 1 23.96 -28.21 9.66
CA MET A 1 23.00 -28.49 8.55
C MET A 1 21.66 -28.88 9.16
N LYS A 2 20.65 -28.01 9.08
CA LYS A 2 19.25 -28.35 9.43
C LYS A 2 18.35 -27.87 8.29
N ARG A 3 18.04 -28.77 7.37
CA ARG A 3 16.91 -28.67 6.45
C ARG A 3 15.69 -29.18 7.20
N GLY A 4 14.59 -28.43 7.21
CA GLY A 4 13.36 -28.94 7.80
C GLY A 4 12.21 -27.93 7.85
N TRP A 5 11.18 -28.24 7.06
CA TRP A 5 9.77 -27.91 7.25
C TRP A 5 9.31 -26.50 6.85
N LEU A 6 8.91 -26.40 5.57
CA LEU A 6 7.87 -25.49 5.07
C LEU A 6 7.00 -26.34 4.14
N ALA A 7 6.04 -27.07 4.72
CA ALA A 7 5.00 -27.79 4.00
C ALA A 7 3.69 -27.65 4.78
N ALA A 8 2.63 -27.35 4.03
CA ALA A 8 1.21 -27.29 4.41
C ALA A 8 0.78 -26.12 5.33
N PHE A 9 0.50 -24.97 4.71
CA PHE A 9 -0.61 -24.11 5.12
C PHE A 9 -1.49 -23.89 3.88
N MET A 10 -2.57 -24.66 3.79
CA MET A 10 -3.64 -24.47 2.81
C MET A 10 -4.93 -24.37 3.66
N LEU A 11 -5.35 -23.14 3.93
CA LEU A 11 -6.58 -22.85 4.68
C LEU A 11 -7.65 -22.45 3.69
N CYS A 12 -8.57 -23.38 3.42
CA CYS A 12 -9.87 -23.09 2.83
C CYS A 12 -10.70 -22.32 3.88
N ALA A 13 -11.13 -21.09 3.56
CA ALA A 13 -12.15 -20.38 4.33
C ALA A 13 -13.45 -20.35 3.50
N CYS A 14 -14.47 -21.06 3.97
CA CYS A 14 -15.84 -20.96 3.45
C CYS A 14 -16.60 -19.83 4.14
N ALA A 15 -17.43 -19.14 3.36
CA ALA A 15 -18.19 -17.95 3.72
C ALA A 15 -19.41 -18.24 4.61
N GLY A 16 -19.89 -17.19 5.29
CA GLY A 16 -21.26 -17.13 5.79
C GLY A 16 -21.62 -15.76 6.38
N THR A 17 -22.37 -14.94 5.63
CA THR A 17 -23.30 -13.92 6.18
C THR A 17 -24.42 -13.59 5.19
N THR A 18 -25.61 -13.35 5.75
CA THR A 18 -26.94 -13.10 5.16
C THR A 18 -27.05 -11.79 4.34
N PRO A 19 -28.06 -11.66 3.44
CA PRO A 19 -28.02 -10.69 2.34
C PRO A 19 -28.58 -9.30 2.68
N ALA A 20 -27.90 -8.28 2.15
CA ALA A 20 -28.38 -6.92 1.95
C ALA A 20 -29.10 -6.80 0.58
N PRO A 21 -29.91 -5.75 0.33
CA PRO A 21 -30.79 -5.68 -0.84
C PRO A 21 -30.06 -5.68 -2.19
N GLN A 22 -30.66 -6.37 -3.17
CA GLN A 22 -30.05 -6.79 -4.43
C GLN A 22 -29.71 -5.61 -5.37
N ALA A 23 -28.41 -5.42 -5.58
CA ALA A 23 -27.89 -4.82 -6.80
C ALA A 23 -28.20 -5.75 -8.01
N PRO A 24 -28.27 -5.22 -9.25
CA PRO A 24 -28.37 -6.06 -10.45
C PRO A 24 -27.29 -7.16 -10.45
N PRO A 25 -27.58 -8.36 -10.97
CA PRO A 25 -26.68 -9.50 -10.90
C PRO A 25 -25.36 -9.13 -11.60
N ALA A 26 -24.28 -9.10 -10.82
CA ALA A 26 -22.94 -9.03 -11.36
C ALA A 26 -22.77 -10.19 -12.36
N ALA A 27 -22.08 -9.93 -13.47
CA ALA A 27 -21.62 -11.00 -14.35
C ALA A 27 -20.96 -12.10 -13.49
N PRO A 28 -21.20 -13.39 -13.77
CA PRO A 28 -20.62 -14.46 -12.97
C PRO A 28 -19.11 -14.26 -12.88
N ALA A 29 -18.60 -14.19 -11.65
CA ALA A 29 -17.16 -14.14 -11.44
C ALA A 29 -16.53 -15.31 -12.22
N PRO A 30 -15.41 -15.09 -12.93
CA PRO A 30 -14.71 -16.19 -13.58
C PRO A 30 -14.46 -17.29 -12.54
N ALA A 31 -14.71 -18.54 -12.91
CA ALA A 31 -14.49 -19.68 -12.03
C ALA A 31 -13.06 -19.59 -11.47
N ALA A 32 -12.93 -19.63 -10.14
CA ALA A 32 -11.63 -19.59 -9.49
C ALA A 32 -10.74 -20.68 -10.11
N PRO A 33 -9.56 -20.34 -10.67
CA PRO A 33 -8.69 -21.34 -11.26
C PRO A 33 -8.38 -22.39 -10.19
N ALA A 34 -8.58 -23.67 -10.53
CA ALA A 34 -8.34 -24.77 -9.63
C ALA A 34 -6.86 -24.75 -9.19
N CYS A 35 -6.59 -24.29 -7.97
CA CYS A 35 -5.24 -24.26 -7.39
C CYS A 35 -4.72 -25.68 -7.07
N ALA A 36 -5.52 -26.72 -7.29
CA ALA A 36 -5.15 -28.11 -7.09
C ALA A 36 -4.15 -28.57 -8.17
N GLY A 37 -2.85 -28.40 -7.89
CA GLY A 37 -1.76 -28.89 -8.74
C GLY A 37 -0.75 -27.83 -9.18
N ALA A 38 -0.90 -26.56 -8.80
CA ALA A 38 0.09 -25.55 -9.12
C ALA A 38 1.40 -25.81 -8.34
N THR A 39 2.49 -26.05 -9.08
CA THR A 39 3.83 -26.19 -8.48
C THR A 39 4.25 -24.85 -7.88
N MET A 40 4.40 -24.79 -6.56
CA MET A 40 5.01 -23.63 -5.91
C MET A 40 6.50 -23.62 -6.15
N GLN A 41 7.00 -22.56 -6.77
CA GLN A 41 8.43 -22.30 -6.90
C GLN A 41 8.86 -21.33 -5.81
N LYS A 42 10.02 -21.56 -5.19
CA LYS A 42 10.55 -20.69 -4.14
C LYS A 42 11.89 -20.13 -4.57
N ILE A 43 12.05 -18.82 -4.47
CA ILE A 43 13.36 -18.16 -4.49
C ILE A 43 13.73 -17.83 -3.04
N ALA A 44 15.00 -18.02 -2.70
CA ALA A 44 15.49 -17.75 -1.35
C ALA A 44 15.21 -16.29 -0.96
N ALA A 45 14.84 -16.08 0.31
CA ALA A 45 14.73 -14.73 0.85
C ALA A 45 16.08 -14.02 0.77
N ASP A 46 16.05 -12.75 0.38
CA ASP A 46 17.25 -11.92 0.31
C ASP A 46 17.47 -11.13 1.63
N SER A 47 18.69 -10.59 1.79
CA SER A 47 19.08 -9.84 2.99
C SER A 47 18.59 -8.39 3.02
N VAL A 48 18.16 -7.85 1.88
CA VAL A 48 17.79 -6.44 1.73
C VAL A 48 16.33 -6.24 2.08
N SER A 49 15.40 -6.88 1.37
CA SER A 49 13.95 -6.79 1.61
C SER A 49 13.50 -7.65 2.81
N GLY A 50 14.21 -8.75 3.08
CA GLY A 50 13.86 -9.74 4.10
C GLY A 50 12.58 -10.51 3.79
N CYS A 51 12.06 -10.38 2.56
CA CYS A 51 10.89 -11.09 2.09
C CYS A 51 11.28 -12.42 1.44
N ALA A 52 10.48 -13.46 1.64
CA ALA A 52 10.56 -14.68 0.87
C ALA A 52 9.61 -14.61 -0.33
N PHE A 53 10.05 -15.08 -1.50
CA PHE A 53 9.27 -15.03 -2.74
C PHE A 53 8.81 -16.43 -3.16
N PHE A 54 7.53 -16.56 -3.48
CA PHE A 54 6.93 -17.80 -3.97
C PHE A 54 6.12 -17.54 -5.23
N GLY A 55 6.34 -18.35 -6.27
CA GLY A 55 5.56 -18.32 -7.49
C GLY A 55 4.42 -19.32 -7.41
N VAL A 56 3.20 -18.85 -7.69
CA VAL A 56 2.01 -19.68 -7.85
C VAL A 56 1.65 -19.64 -9.33
N ALA A 57 2.09 -20.66 -10.07
CA ALA A 57 2.01 -20.70 -11.54
C ALA A 57 2.76 -19.55 -12.27
N ALA A 58 3.56 -18.75 -11.57
CA ALA A 58 4.46 -17.75 -12.16
C ALA A 58 5.79 -18.37 -12.62
N SER A 59 6.43 -17.78 -13.61
CA SER A 59 7.74 -18.22 -14.08
C SER A 59 8.86 -17.80 -13.11
N THR A 60 10.04 -18.43 -13.22
CA THR A 60 11.24 -17.98 -12.49
C THR A 60 11.61 -16.54 -12.86
N GLN A 61 11.45 -16.15 -14.13
CA GLN A 61 11.75 -14.81 -14.61
C GLN A 61 10.84 -13.76 -13.94
N ASP A 62 9.54 -14.05 -13.80
CA ASP A 62 8.60 -13.18 -13.08
C ASP A 62 9.03 -13.00 -11.63
N LEU A 63 9.39 -14.09 -10.95
CA LEU A 63 9.84 -14.05 -9.57
C LEU A 63 11.11 -13.22 -9.41
N GLU A 64 12.08 -13.38 -10.30
CA GLU A 64 13.32 -12.61 -10.28
C GLU A 64 13.09 -11.12 -10.55
N GLN A 65 12.20 -10.79 -11.49
CA GLN A 65 11.83 -9.41 -11.81
C GLN A 65 11.12 -8.72 -10.63
N VAL A 66 10.10 -9.35 -10.06
CA VAL A 66 9.37 -8.84 -8.89
C VAL A 66 10.30 -8.70 -7.68
N ARG A 67 11.21 -9.65 -7.47
CA ARG A 67 12.25 -9.52 -6.44
C ARG A 67 13.14 -8.31 -6.70
N GLY A 68 13.67 -8.15 -7.91
CA GLY A 68 14.54 -7.03 -8.27
C GLY A 68 13.86 -5.67 -8.06
N TRP A 69 12.57 -5.57 -8.38
CA TRP A 69 11.76 -4.39 -8.10
C TRP A 69 11.72 -4.05 -6.62
N LEU A 70 11.42 -5.03 -5.76
CA LEU A 70 11.35 -4.80 -4.31
C LEU A 70 12.72 -4.51 -3.71
N GLU A 71 13.76 -5.25 -4.10
CA GLU A 71 15.13 -5.04 -3.64
C GLU A 71 15.64 -3.63 -3.95
N SER A 72 15.31 -3.09 -5.13
CA SER A 72 15.71 -1.73 -5.51
C SER A 72 15.00 -0.62 -4.69
N ALA A 73 13.81 -0.91 -4.16
CA ALA A 73 13.00 0.05 -3.41
C ALA A 73 13.18 -0.10 -1.88
N ALA A 74 13.45 -1.31 -1.39
CA ALA A 74 13.51 -1.64 0.03
C ALA A 74 14.46 -0.72 0.84
N PRO A 75 15.67 -0.37 0.37
CA PRO A 75 16.53 0.59 1.10
C PRO A 75 15.85 1.94 1.33
N LYS A 76 15.15 2.48 0.31
CA LYS A 76 14.43 3.76 0.42
C LYS A 76 13.28 3.67 1.41
N VAL A 77 12.56 2.54 1.41
CA VAL A 77 11.48 2.26 2.37
C VAL A 77 12.03 2.17 3.79
N HIS A 78 13.16 1.47 3.99
CA HIS A 78 13.77 1.36 5.31
C HIS A 78 14.31 2.69 5.82
N ASP A 79 14.91 3.48 4.95
CA ASP A 79 15.39 4.82 5.29
C ASP A 79 14.23 5.74 5.66
N TYR A 80 13.10 5.65 4.95
CA TYR A 80 11.87 6.36 5.30
C TYR A 80 11.41 6.02 6.72
N PHE A 81 11.36 4.73 7.08
CA PHE A 81 10.93 4.27 8.41
C PHE A 81 12.01 4.29 9.48
N LYS A 82 13.23 4.78 9.19
CA LYS A 82 14.34 4.83 10.15
C LYS A 82 13.98 5.47 11.50
N PRO A 83 13.21 6.57 11.57
CA PRO A 83 12.80 7.17 12.85
C PRO A 83 11.91 6.27 13.71
N MET A 84 11.23 5.28 13.10
CA MET A 84 10.34 4.33 13.77
C MET A 84 10.96 2.93 13.91
N GLY A 85 12.30 2.85 13.83
CA GLY A 85 13.04 1.59 13.95
C GLY A 85 13.44 0.94 12.62
N GLY A 86 12.95 1.42 11.47
CA GLY A 86 13.41 1.02 10.13
C GLY A 86 13.66 -0.48 9.97
N ARG A 87 14.91 -0.88 9.77
CA ARG A 87 15.34 -2.30 9.65
C ARG A 87 14.98 -3.19 10.84
N ALA A 88 14.75 -2.63 12.04
CA ALA A 88 14.25 -3.41 13.18
C ALA A 88 12.84 -3.94 12.90
N LEU A 89 11.95 -3.10 12.33
CA LEU A 89 10.60 -3.52 11.94
C LEU A 89 10.64 -4.71 10.98
N GLN A 90 11.53 -4.67 10.00
CA GLN A 90 11.74 -5.77 9.06
C GLN A 90 12.18 -7.07 9.76
N ARG A 91 13.07 -7.00 10.75
CA ARG A 91 13.56 -8.19 11.48
C ARG A 91 12.52 -8.79 12.42
N GLU A 92 11.59 -7.98 12.90
CA GLU A 92 10.50 -8.40 13.77
C GLU A 92 9.33 -9.05 13.03
N ALA A 93 9.39 -9.05 11.70
CA ALA A 93 8.32 -9.54 10.86
C ALA A 93 8.81 -10.51 9.79
N THR A 94 7.97 -11.49 9.51
CA THR A 94 8.12 -12.36 8.34
C THR A 94 7.35 -11.72 7.19
N CYS A 95 8.05 -11.43 6.10
CA CYS A 95 7.45 -10.96 4.87
C CYS A 95 7.45 -12.09 3.82
N ILE A 96 6.31 -12.30 3.17
CA ILE A 96 6.16 -13.26 2.06
C ILE A 96 5.52 -12.53 0.89
N VAL A 97 6.10 -12.69 -0.30
CA VAL A 97 5.53 -12.22 -1.57
C VAL A 97 5.10 -13.42 -2.39
N LEU A 98 3.79 -13.52 -2.68
CA LEU A 98 3.20 -14.49 -3.59
C LEU A 98 3.05 -13.84 -4.96
N VAL A 99 3.75 -14.37 -5.96
CA VAL A 99 3.68 -13.94 -7.36
C VAL A 99 2.76 -14.90 -8.11
N TRP A 100 1.64 -14.39 -8.59
CA TRP A 100 0.58 -15.17 -9.22
C TRP A 100 0.70 -15.13 -10.74
N GLY A 101 0.78 -16.29 -11.40
CA GLY A 101 0.84 -16.38 -12.86
C GLY A 101 -0.48 -16.07 -13.59
N ALA A 102 -1.54 -15.79 -12.84
CA ALA A 102 -2.86 -15.41 -13.33
C ALA A 102 -3.61 -14.57 -12.29
N GLU A 103 -4.65 -13.85 -12.72
CA GLU A 103 -5.46 -13.04 -11.82
C GLU A 103 -6.19 -13.85 -10.75
N THR A 104 -6.34 -13.23 -9.59
CA THR A 104 -7.08 -13.73 -8.44
C THR A 104 -7.85 -12.58 -7.79
N GLU A 105 -8.67 -12.88 -6.79
CA GLU A 105 -9.28 -11.84 -5.95
C GLU A 105 -8.24 -10.96 -5.22
N LYS A 106 -7.03 -11.48 -4.95
CA LYS A 106 -5.97 -10.77 -4.20
C LYS A 106 -4.92 -10.10 -5.07
N ALA A 107 -4.82 -10.47 -6.35
CA ALA A 107 -3.83 -9.93 -7.28
C ALA A 107 -4.45 -9.86 -8.67
N GLY A 108 -4.55 -8.65 -9.22
CA GLY A 108 -5.16 -8.39 -10.52
C GLY A 108 -4.42 -7.29 -11.28
N GLN A 109 -4.93 -6.95 -12.48
CA GLN A 109 -4.29 -5.93 -13.33
C GLN A 109 -4.19 -4.56 -12.63
N THR A 110 -5.14 -4.27 -11.73
CA THR A 110 -5.27 -2.98 -11.05
C THR A 110 -4.74 -2.95 -9.63
N HIS A 111 -4.47 -4.11 -9.02
CA HIS A 111 -4.27 -4.19 -7.59
C HIS A 111 -3.30 -5.31 -7.20
N GLY A 112 -2.54 -5.05 -6.14
CA GLY A 112 -2.02 -6.07 -5.25
C GLY A 112 -2.88 -6.12 -4.00
N GLY A 113 -2.64 -7.12 -3.17
CA GLY A 113 -3.28 -7.22 -1.87
C GLY A 113 -2.24 -7.53 -0.82
N ALA A 114 -2.29 -6.85 0.32
CA ALA A 114 -1.54 -7.23 1.50
C ALA A 114 -2.46 -7.74 2.60
N GLU A 115 -2.07 -8.85 3.20
CA GLU A 115 -2.67 -9.38 4.41
C GLU A 115 -1.64 -9.34 5.53
N THR A 116 -2.07 -8.95 6.72
CA THR A 116 -1.17 -8.86 7.87
C THR A 116 -1.83 -9.37 9.13
N TRP A 117 -1.06 -10.07 9.96
CA TRP A 117 -1.55 -10.59 11.23
C TRP A 117 -0.42 -10.88 12.21
N VAL A 118 -0.77 -10.99 13.50
CA VAL A 118 0.14 -11.45 14.54
C VAL A 118 0.13 -12.98 14.53
N ALA A 119 1.30 -13.57 14.26
CA ALA A 119 1.53 -15.00 14.36
C ALA A 119 2.24 -15.35 15.67
N ALA A 120 2.28 -16.65 16.03
CA ALA A 120 2.94 -17.12 17.24
C ALA A 120 4.45 -16.75 17.33
N LYS A 121 5.10 -16.48 16.19
CA LYS A 121 6.52 -16.14 16.09
C LYS A 121 6.79 -14.69 15.65
N GLY A 122 5.83 -13.79 15.83
CA GLY A 122 5.95 -12.38 15.47
C GLY A 122 4.94 -11.94 14.44
N TYR A 123 5.25 -10.88 13.71
CA TYR A 123 4.33 -10.30 12.73
C TYR A 123 4.50 -10.98 11.37
N LEU A 124 3.40 -11.27 10.67
CA LEU A 124 3.44 -11.85 9.32
C LEU A 124 2.73 -10.91 8.35
N GLY A 125 3.41 -10.60 7.24
CA GLY A 125 2.85 -9.92 6.09
C GLY A 125 2.91 -10.81 4.86
N LEU A 126 1.78 -10.93 4.17
CA LEU A 126 1.64 -11.66 2.92
C LEU A 126 1.22 -10.68 1.83
N ILE A 127 2.07 -10.48 0.83
CA ILE A 127 1.85 -9.59 -0.31
C ILE A 127 1.52 -10.45 -1.53
N HIS A 128 0.37 -10.18 -2.15
CA HIS A 128 -0.07 -10.80 -3.38
C HIS A 128 0.23 -9.86 -4.53
N HIS A 129 0.97 -10.36 -5.51
CA HIS A 129 1.35 -9.61 -6.69
C HIS A 129 1.11 -10.44 -7.95
N LEU A 130 0.51 -9.85 -8.97
CA LEU A 130 0.32 -10.51 -10.25
C LEU A 130 1.65 -10.52 -11.01
N ALA A 131 1.96 -11.62 -11.69
CA ALA A 131 3.21 -11.81 -12.41
C ALA A 131 3.31 -10.82 -13.60
N PRO A 132 4.51 -10.27 -13.88
CA PRO A 132 4.78 -9.48 -15.08
C PRO A 132 4.25 -10.06 -16.39
N SER A 133 4.46 -11.37 -16.60
CA SER A 133 3.98 -12.05 -17.80
C SER A 133 2.46 -12.20 -17.89
N ALA A 134 1.72 -12.00 -16.81
CA ALA A 134 0.27 -12.18 -16.73
C ALA A 134 -0.49 -10.86 -16.94
N PHE A 135 0.21 -9.77 -17.21
CA PHE A 135 -0.41 -8.48 -17.46
C PHE A 135 -1.03 -8.38 -18.85
N GLU A 136 -2.22 -7.80 -18.91
CA GLU A 136 -2.86 -7.47 -20.18
C GLU A 136 -2.25 -6.19 -20.76
N PRO A 137 -1.63 -6.24 -21.95
CA PRO A 137 -1.10 -5.05 -22.58
C PRO A 137 -2.23 -4.06 -22.92
N GLY A 138 -2.01 -2.77 -22.64
CA GLY A 138 -2.92 -1.68 -23.01
C GLY A 138 -3.85 -1.19 -21.91
N GLY A 139 -3.83 -1.80 -20.72
CA GLY A 139 -4.54 -1.30 -19.55
C GLY A 139 -4.04 0.08 -19.08
N ARG A 140 -4.91 0.83 -18.39
CA ARG A 140 -4.61 2.16 -17.83
C ARG A 140 -4.83 2.20 -16.32
N THR A 141 -3.98 2.90 -15.58
CA THR A 141 -4.17 3.17 -14.14
C THR A 141 -5.32 4.17 -13.93
N LEU A 142 -5.73 4.38 -12.67
CA LEU A 142 -6.70 5.43 -12.33
C LEU A 142 -6.23 6.84 -12.75
N ALA A 143 -4.90 7.07 -12.82
CA ALA A 143 -4.33 8.31 -13.33
C ALA A 143 -4.26 8.40 -14.86
N GLY A 144 -4.69 7.36 -15.59
CA GLY A 144 -4.57 7.30 -17.05
C GLY A 144 -3.18 6.91 -17.56
N GLU A 145 -2.28 6.46 -16.69
CA GLU A 145 -0.96 5.98 -17.09
C GLU A 145 -1.04 4.55 -17.64
N PRO A 146 -0.11 4.13 -18.52
CA PRO A 146 -0.02 2.73 -18.93
C PRO A 146 0.15 1.80 -17.72
N ARG A 147 -0.44 0.61 -17.79
CA ARG A 147 -0.13 -0.49 -16.88
C ARG A 147 1.10 -1.24 -17.40
N ASP A 148 2.26 -0.75 -17.03
CA ASP A 148 3.57 -1.31 -17.35
C ASP A 148 4.34 -1.67 -16.07
N ASP A 149 5.56 -2.17 -16.23
CA ASP A 149 6.49 -2.50 -15.15
C ASP A 149 6.61 -1.38 -14.10
N THR A 150 6.57 -0.11 -14.50
CA THR A 150 6.64 1.03 -13.58
C THR A 150 5.43 1.05 -12.66
N SER A 151 4.23 0.87 -13.23
CA SER A 151 2.99 0.83 -12.47
C SER A 151 2.93 -0.38 -11.51
N HIS A 152 3.47 -1.53 -11.92
CA HIS A 152 3.46 -2.75 -11.11
C HIS A 152 4.50 -2.72 -10.00
N GLN A 153 5.71 -2.22 -10.29
CA GLN A 153 6.69 -1.93 -9.25
C GLN A 153 6.13 -0.97 -8.19
N ARG A 154 5.39 0.06 -8.60
CA ARG A 154 4.72 1.00 -7.69
C ARG A 154 3.71 0.29 -6.78
N VAL A 155 2.89 -0.62 -7.33
CA VAL A 155 1.93 -1.43 -6.55
C VAL A 155 2.66 -2.35 -5.57
N LEU A 156 3.73 -3.01 -5.97
CA LEU A 156 4.52 -3.85 -5.07
C LEU A 156 5.10 -3.05 -3.89
N VAL A 157 5.63 -1.86 -4.17
CA VAL A 157 6.17 -0.97 -3.14
C VAL A 157 5.06 -0.38 -2.27
N HIS A 158 3.88 -0.10 -2.82
CA HIS A 158 2.69 0.28 -2.06
C HIS A 158 2.39 -0.77 -0.99
N GLU A 159 2.27 -2.05 -1.38
CA GLU A 159 1.94 -3.13 -0.44
C GLU A 159 3.03 -3.36 0.61
N TYR A 160 4.31 -3.30 0.20
CA TYR A 160 5.42 -3.46 1.14
C TYR A 160 5.51 -2.31 2.14
N ALA A 161 5.34 -1.07 1.68
CA ALA A 161 5.31 0.10 2.55
C ALA A 161 4.08 0.07 3.47
N ALA A 162 2.92 -0.38 2.99
CA ALA A 162 1.71 -0.56 3.79
C ALA A 162 1.92 -1.55 4.93
N PHE A 163 2.57 -2.69 4.65
CA PHE A 163 2.93 -3.68 5.64
C PHE A 163 3.82 -3.10 6.77
N LEU A 164 4.90 -2.39 6.39
CA LEU A 164 5.79 -1.78 7.38
C LEU A 164 5.13 -0.62 8.14
N LEU A 165 4.26 0.15 7.48
CA LEU A 165 3.49 1.22 8.11
C LEU A 165 2.51 0.66 9.15
N ASP A 166 1.79 -0.41 8.82
CA ASP A 166 0.87 -1.06 9.75
C ASP A 166 1.64 -1.61 10.96
N LEU A 167 2.76 -2.31 10.74
CA LEU A 167 3.63 -2.79 11.81
C LEU A 167 4.17 -1.65 12.68
N ALA A 168 4.68 -0.57 12.07
CA ALA A 168 5.21 0.58 12.79
C ALA A 168 4.16 1.21 13.71
N THR A 169 2.92 1.37 13.21
CA THR A 169 1.84 1.93 14.03
C THR A 169 1.31 0.94 15.06
N ARG A 170 1.40 -0.37 14.84
CA ARG A 170 1.03 -1.43 15.81
C ARG A 170 2.04 -1.62 16.94
N ASN A 171 3.34 -1.47 16.66
CA ASN A 171 4.40 -1.64 17.66
C ASN A 171 4.46 -0.51 18.68
N LYS A 172 3.71 0.59 18.48
CA LYS A 172 3.58 1.64 19.50
C LYS A 172 2.93 1.07 20.76
N ALA A 173 3.45 1.47 21.92
CA ALA A 173 2.89 1.10 23.21
C ALA A 173 1.44 1.58 23.40
N ALA A 174 1.08 2.74 22.83
CA ALA A 174 -0.25 3.32 22.88
C ALA A 174 -0.56 4.16 21.63
N GLY A 175 -1.80 4.63 21.54
CA GLY A 175 -2.27 5.56 20.52
C GLY A 175 -3.02 4.91 19.35
N TRP A 176 -3.39 5.75 18.39
CA TRP A 176 -4.12 5.37 17.19
C TRP A 176 -3.30 4.41 16.31
N ARG A 177 -3.98 3.56 15.54
CA ARG A 177 -3.38 2.61 14.59
C ARG A 177 -3.68 3.04 13.16
N LEU A 178 -2.87 2.64 12.17
CA LEU A 178 -3.10 3.06 10.78
C LEU A 178 -4.55 2.83 10.32
N GLN A 179 -5.11 1.66 10.65
CA GLN A 179 -6.46 1.25 10.26
C GLN A 179 -7.58 2.00 11.01
N SER A 180 -7.26 2.77 12.05
CA SER A 180 -8.23 3.63 12.76
C SER A 180 -8.22 5.08 12.25
N ALA A 181 -7.37 5.42 11.28
CA ALA A 181 -7.38 6.73 10.64
C ALA A 181 -8.48 6.80 9.56
N PRO A 182 -8.89 8.02 9.16
CA PRO A 182 -9.72 8.20 7.97
C PRO A 182 -9.14 7.46 6.75
N GLU A 183 -10.00 6.86 5.93
CA GLU A 183 -9.58 6.05 4.78
C GLU A 183 -8.68 6.83 3.81
N TRP A 184 -8.98 8.11 3.58
CA TRP A 184 -8.13 8.97 2.73
C TRP A 184 -6.70 9.07 3.25
N PHE A 185 -6.50 9.04 4.56
CA PHE A 185 -5.18 9.12 5.16
C PHE A 185 -4.48 7.77 5.05
N SER A 186 -5.15 6.69 5.46
CA SER A 186 -4.54 5.36 5.46
C SER A 186 -4.22 4.87 4.04
N GLN A 187 -5.14 4.96 3.08
CA GLN A 187 -4.88 4.62 1.67
C GLN A 187 -3.96 5.65 1.02
N GLY A 188 -4.16 6.94 1.31
CA GLY A 188 -3.34 8.01 0.77
C GLY A 188 -1.87 7.89 1.14
N TYR A 189 -1.56 7.48 2.38
CA TYR A 189 -0.20 7.23 2.83
C TYR A 189 0.44 6.09 2.03
N LYS A 190 -0.27 4.98 1.83
CA LYS A 190 0.25 3.82 1.08
C LYS A 190 0.52 4.19 -0.38
N GLU A 191 -0.42 4.88 -1.04
CA GLU A 191 -0.24 5.36 -2.41
C GLU A 191 0.92 6.36 -2.52
N TYR A 192 1.04 7.27 -1.55
CA TYR A 192 2.12 8.25 -1.50
C TYR A 192 3.48 7.55 -1.37
N LEU A 193 3.62 6.57 -0.47
CA LEU A 193 4.86 5.79 -0.33
C LEU A 193 5.15 4.93 -1.56
N GLY A 194 4.13 4.27 -2.10
CA GLY A 194 4.22 3.51 -3.34
C GLY A 194 4.78 4.36 -4.48
N ALA A 195 4.29 5.58 -4.67
CA ALA A 195 4.77 6.50 -5.70
C ALA A 195 6.14 7.12 -5.40
N THR A 196 6.36 7.58 -4.16
CA THR A 196 7.61 8.29 -3.81
C THR A 196 8.83 7.37 -3.72
N LEU A 197 8.63 6.11 -3.30
CA LEU A 197 9.73 5.19 -2.97
C LEU A 197 9.98 4.13 -4.05
N SER A 198 9.11 3.99 -5.07
CA SER A 198 9.31 3.05 -6.17
C SER A 198 10.28 3.60 -7.23
N THR A 199 9.75 4.28 -8.24
CA THR A 199 10.48 4.73 -9.44
C THR A 199 10.59 6.25 -9.49
N GLU A 200 11.42 6.77 -10.40
CA GLU A 200 11.46 8.20 -10.67
C GLU A 200 10.22 8.69 -11.42
N HIS A 201 9.75 7.89 -12.38
CA HIS A 201 8.51 8.18 -13.11
C HIS A 201 7.32 8.32 -12.15
N ALA A 202 7.11 7.37 -11.23
CA ALA A 202 6.00 7.46 -10.29
C ALA A 202 6.07 8.70 -9.39
N ARG A 203 7.27 9.08 -8.95
CA ARG A 203 7.49 10.26 -8.10
C ARG A 203 7.27 11.58 -8.83
N LYS A 204 7.60 11.66 -10.13
CA LYS A 204 7.50 12.90 -10.90
C LYS A 204 6.19 13.01 -11.68
N VAL A 205 5.78 11.93 -12.35
CA VAL A 205 4.63 11.93 -13.27
C VAL A 205 3.35 11.53 -12.54
N THR A 206 3.31 10.37 -11.88
CA THR A 206 2.08 9.89 -11.21
C THR A 206 1.60 10.86 -10.13
N LEU A 207 2.51 11.35 -9.26
CA LEU A 207 2.14 12.32 -8.23
C LEU A 207 1.65 13.65 -8.81
N ASP A 208 2.21 14.09 -9.94
CA ASP A 208 1.71 15.30 -10.62
C ASP A 208 0.32 15.08 -11.23
N LEU A 209 0.03 13.89 -11.76
CA LEU A 209 -1.31 13.54 -12.25
C LEU A 209 -2.34 13.50 -11.10
N TYR A 210 -1.97 12.95 -9.95
CA TYR A 210 -2.81 12.97 -8.75
C TYR A 210 -3.13 14.41 -8.32
N ARG A 211 -2.10 15.25 -8.21
CA ARG A 211 -2.25 16.68 -7.90
C ARG A 211 -3.14 17.38 -8.93
N ALA A 212 -2.88 17.20 -10.22
CA ALA A 212 -3.66 17.81 -11.30
C ALA A 212 -5.14 17.43 -11.22
N SER A 213 -5.44 16.18 -10.87
CA SER A 213 -6.82 15.71 -10.70
C SER A 213 -7.56 16.46 -9.57
N THR A 214 -6.89 16.81 -8.46
CA THR A 214 -7.49 17.64 -7.41
C THR A 214 -7.72 19.10 -7.84
N CYS A 215 -6.99 19.58 -8.86
CA CYS A 215 -7.16 20.91 -9.43
C CYS A 215 -8.36 20.97 -10.39
N THR A 216 -8.67 19.87 -11.09
CA THR A 216 -9.79 19.77 -12.02
C THR A 216 -11.11 19.43 -11.32
N GLU A 217 -11.06 18.65 -10.24
CA GLU A 217 -12.24 18.19 -9.51
C GLU A 217 -12.18 18.55 -8.01
N PRO A 218 -12.18 19.86 -7.66
CA PRO A 218 -12.00 20.29 -6.27
C PRO A 218 -13.11 19.84 -5.31
N ALA A 219 -14.28 19.47 -5.83
CA ALA A 219 -15.44 19.02 -5.06
C ALA A 219 -15.31 17.60 -4.49
N ARG A 220 -14.27 16.84 -4.88
CA ARG A 220 -14.00 15.49 -4.35
C ARG A 220 -13.59 15.47 -2.88
N ILE A 221 -13.06 16.59 -2.38
CA ILE A 221 -12.67 16.76 -0.98
C ILE A 221 -13.58 17.83 -0.39
N THR A 222 -14.46 17.42 0.52
CA THR A 222 -15.41 18.35 1.17
C THR A 222 -14.84 18.97 2.44
N THR A 223 -15.57 19.93 3.00
CA THR A 223 -15.23 20.61 4.25
C THR A 223 -14.77 19.65 5.33
N ASP A 224 -13.69 20.04 6.00
CA ASP A 224 -13.04 19.29 7.07
C ASP A 224 -12.67 17.85 6.70
N PHE A 225 -12.57 17.51 5.41
CA PHE A 225 -12.34 16.13 4.95
C PHE A 225 -13.46 15.15 5.36
N ASP A 226 -14.71 15.63 5.53
CA ASP A 226 -15.88 14.76 5.82
C ASP A 226 -16.10 13.71 4.72
N LYS A 227 -15.71 14.04 3.49
CA LYS A 227 -15.73 13.15 2.35
C LYS A 227 -14.50 13.39 1.47
N VAL A 228 -13.85 12.29 1.09
CA VAL A 228 -12.82 12.24 0.06
C VAL A 228 -13.21 11.12 -0.89
N THR A 229 -13.72 11.46 -2.07
CA THR A 229 -14.34 10.44 -2.97
C THR A 229 -13.32 9.55 -3.65
N ASN A 230 -12.13 10.04 -4.00
CA ASN A 230 -11.09 9.24 -4.64
C ASN A 230 -9.87 9.13 -3.72
N VAL A 231 -9.97 8.27 -2.69
CA VAL A 231 -8.91 8.11 -1.68
C VAL A 231 -7.55 7.71 -2.27
N TYR A 232 -7.51 7.08 -3.44
CA TYR A 232 -6.29 6.63 -4.11
C TYR A 232 -5.56 7.72 -4.90
N MET A 233 -6.23 8.82 -5.27
CA MET A 233 -5.61 9.98 -5.94
C MET A 233 -5.60 11.23 -5.05
N ASP A 234 -6.70 11.48 -4.35
CA ASP A 234 -6.86 12.62 -3.45
C ASP A 234 -6.08 12.41 -2.16
N GLY A 235 -6.09 11.19 -1.61
CA GLY A 235 -5.32 10.82 -0.42
C GLY A 235 -3.82 11.11 -0.55
N PRO A 236 -3.09 10.57 -1.56
CA PRO A 236 -1.68 10.88 -1.71
C PRO A 236 -1.43 12.36 -1.99
N THR A 237 -2.34 13.08 -2.65
CA THR A 237 -2.23 14.54 -2.83
C THR A 237 -2.37 15.29 -1.49
N LEU A 238 -3.26 14.85 -0.60
CA LEU A 238 -3.34 15.38 0.76
C LEU A 238 -2.05 15.11 1.54
N LEU A 239 -1.41 13.96 1.36
CA LEU A 239 -0.10 13.68 1.95
C LEU A 239 1.01 14.55 1.37
N MET A 240 1.00 14.85 0.06
CA MET A 240 1.91 15.83 -0.54
C MET A 240 1.75 17.21 0.12
N PHE A 241 0.50 17.67 0.29
CA PHE A 241 0.21 18.91 1.02
C PHE A 241 0.79 18.87 2.44
N MET A 242 0.54 17.79 3.19
CA MET A 242 1.02 17.70 4.57
C MET A 242 2.55 17.67 4.62
N HIS A 243 3.21 17.05 3.66
CA HIS A 243 4.67 17.07 3.53
C HIS A 243 5.20 18.47 3.22
N ASP A 244 4.57 19.19 2.28
CA ASP A 244 4.95 20.55 1.92
C ASP A 244 4.75 21.55 3.07
N GLU A 245 3.64 21.45 3.79
CA GLU A 245 3.23 22.42 4.82
C GLU A 245 3.91 22.15 6.18
N PHE A 246 4.08 20.88 6.56
CA PHE A 246 4.55 20.51 7.90
C PHE A 246 5.91 19.81 7.90
N GLY A 247 6.38 19.31 6.75
CA GLY A 247 7.61 18.54 6.64
C GLY A 247 7.47 17.08 7.07
N ALA A 248 8.37 16.23 6.54
CA ALA A 248 8.36 14.79 6.78
C ALA A 248 8.50 14.42 8.27
N GLU A 249 9.29 15.18 9.04
CA GLU A 249 9.54 14.91 10.45
C GLU A 249 8.26 15.02 11.30
N ARG A 250 7.40 16.01 11.02
CA ARG A 250 6.11 16.16 11.71
C ARG A 250 5.14 15.05 11.35
N LEU A 251 5.12 14.61 10.09
CA LEU A 251 4.32 13.47 9.67
C LEU A 251 4.77 12.15 10.31
N MET A 252 6.08 11.96 10.51
CA MET A 252 6.59 10.82 11.27
C MET A 252 6.16 10.88 12.73
N ARG A 253 6.18 12.06 13.36
CA ARG A 253 5.63 12.23 14.70
C ARG A 253 4.13 11.93 14.77
N LEU A 254 3.36 12.29 13.74
CA LEU A 254 1.94 11.95 13.65
C LEU A 254 1.75 10.42 13.71
N LEU A 255 2.50 9.66 12.91
CA LEU A 255 2.47 8.20 12.94
C LEU A 255 2.84 7.64 14.32
N ALA A 256 3.88 8.20 14.95
CA ALA A 256 4.38 7.80 16.27
C ALA A 256 3.55 8.34 17.46
N SER A 257 2.51 9.14 17.21
CA SER A 257 1.76 9.83 18.27
C SER A 257 1.12 8.84 19.27
N PRO A 258 1.17 9.15 20.58
CA PRO A 258 0.51 8.36 21.63
C PRO A 258 -0.99 8.65 21.76
N GLU A 259 -1.50 9.67 21.08
CA GLU A 259 -2.92 10.03 21.08
C GLU A 259 -3.78 8.89 20.55
N THR A 260 -4.89 8.57 21.22
CA THR A 260 -5.75 7.42 20.88
C THR A 260 -6.58 7.63 19.62
N GLU A 261 -6.82 8.89 19.24
CA GLU A 261 -7.60 9.26 18.08
C GLU A 261 -6.75 10.00 17.05
N PHE A 262 -7.02 9.75 15.76
CA PHE A 262 -6.27 10.37 14.66
C PHE A 262 -6.30 11.91 14.71
N TRP A 263 -7.47 12.52 14.91
CA TRP A 263 -7.58 13.98 14.92
C TRP A 263 -6.97 14.63 16.16
N SER A 264 -6.95 13.91 17.30
CA SER A 264 -6.18 14.32 18.48
C SER A 264 -4.69 14.28 18.19
N ALA A 265 -4.22 13.23 17.51
CA ALA A 265 -2.83 13.12 17.05
C ALA A 265 -2.43 14.25 16.09
N VAL A 266 -3.27 14.58 15.11
CA VAL A 266 -3.06 15.70 14.18
C VAL A 266 -2.89 17.01 14.94
N ARG A 267 -3.79 17.29 15.90
CA ARG A 267 -3.71 18.51 16.71
C ARG A 267 -2.43 18.57 17.52
N ALA A 268 -2.05 17.48 18.18
CA ALA A 268 -0.87 17.40 19.03
C ALA A 268 0.44 17.56 18.24
N THR A 269 0.55 16.98 17.05
CA THR A 269 1.83 16.93 16.30
C THR A 269 1.98 18.04 15.27
N LEU A 270 0.88 18.45 14.64
CA LEU A 270 0.87 19.48 13.59
C LEU A 270 0.45 20.86 14.13
N ALA A 271 -0.03 20.93 15.37
CA ALA A 271 -0.50 22.16 16.01
C ALA A 271 -1.61 22.88 15.22
N VAL A 272 -2.51 22.11 14.61
CA VAL A 272 -3.66 22.61 13.84
C VAL A 272 -4.92 21.82 14.15
N SER A 273 -6.09 22.46 14.14
CA SER A 273 -7.36 21.74 14.18
C SER A 273 -7.65 21.07 12.83
N ARG A 274 -8.64 20.18 12.79
CA ARG A 274 -9.16 19.58 11.55
C ARG A 274 -9.58 20.66 10.54
N HIS A 275 -10.26 21.69 11.02
CA HIS A 275 -10.72 22.82 10.21
C HIS A 275 -9.57 23.69 9.70
N ASP A 276 -8.59 24.00 10.55
CA ASP A 276 -7.40 24.75 10.14
C ASP A 276 -6.59 23.98 9.09
N LEU A 277 -6.47 22.65 9.25
CA LEU A 277 -5.82 21.79 8.27
C LEU A 277 -6.53 21.84 6.91
N PHE A 278 -7.86 21.79 6.91
CA PHE A 278 -8.66 21.92 5.68
C PHE A 278 -8.51 23.30 5.02
N THR A 279 -8.53 24.37 5.81
CA THR A 279 -8.31 25.74 5.31
C THR A 279 -6.92 25.89 4.69
N ARG A 280 -5.88 25.34 5.33
CA ARG A 280 -4.51 25.31 4.78
C ARG A 280 -4.41 24.47 3.51
N TRP A 281 -5.10 23.33 3.45
CA TRP A 281 -5.21 22.51 2.24
C TRP A 281 -5.80 23.32 1.07
N LEU A 282 -6.91 24.03 1.28
CA LEU A 282 -7.51 24.86 0.24
C LEU A 282 -6.54 25.93 -0.27
N ALA A 283 -5.84 26.62 0.65
CA ALA A 283 -4.84 27.61 0.29
C ALA A 283 -3.65 27.00 -0.47
N TRP A 284 -3.15 25.84 -0.03
CA TRP A 284 -2.09 25.08 -0.71
C TRP A 284 -2.52 24.69 -2.12
N ARG A 285 -3.73 24.16 -2.27
CA ARG A 285 -4.29 23.77 -3.56
C ARG A 285 -4.36 24.95 -4.53
N VAL A 286 -4.88 26.10 -4.09
CA VAL A 286 -4.93 27.32 -4.93
C VAL A 286 -3.53 27.69 -5.44
N ARG A 287 -2.53 27.75 -4.55
CA ARG A 287 -1.14 28.04 -4.95
C ARG A 287 -0.56 27.03 -5.94
N ARG A 288 -0.91 25.75 -5.81
CA ARG A 288 -0.38 24.67 -6.66
C ARG A 288 -1.14 24.47 -7.97
N CYS A 289 -2.37 24.95 -8.06
CA CYS A 289 -3.22 24.82 -9.25
C CYS A 289 -3.15 26.04 -10.18
N GLY A 290 -2.42 27.10 -9.81
CA GLY A 290 -2.10 28.22 -10.70
C GLY A 290 -3.32 29.03 -11.18
N ARG A 291 -4.32 29.20 -10.31
CA ARG A 291 -5.42 30.17 -10.52
C ARG A 291 -5.32 31.29 -9.51
#